data_AF-A0A2M7UNQ9-F1
#
_entry.id   AF-A0A2M7UNQ9-F1
#
_cell.length_a   1.000
_cell.length_b   1.000
_cell.length_c   1.000
_cell.angle_alpha   90.00
_cell.angle_beta   90.00
_cell.angle_gamma   90.00
#
_symmetry.space_group_name_H-M   'P 1'
#
loop_
_entity.id
_entity.type
_entity.pdbx_description
1 polymer ?
#
loop_
_entity_poly.entity_id
_entity_poly.type
_entity_poly.pdbx_seq_one_letter_code
_entity_poly.pdbx_strand_id
1 'polypeptide(L)' 'MRVTVWKNEKESNERLVTRFNKKVQSSRKLLKVRSGRYNKKAPTKRLKRIVAVMRESYRSQKEKSKFY' A
#
# COMPACT_ATOMS: atom_id res chain seq x y z
N MET A 1 11.48 7.34 10.03
CA MET A 1 12.19 7.43 8.73
C MET A 1 11.39 8.30 7.77
N ARG A 2 11.97 9.39 7.25
CA ARG A 2 11.34 10.38 6.35
C ARG A 2 11.30 9.86 4.90
N VAL A 3 10.31 10.25 4.09
CA VAL A 3 10.34 10.02 2.62
C VAL A 3 10.93 11.27 1.98
N THR A 4 12.03 11.12 1.24
CA THR A 4 12.72 12.23 0.57
C THR A 4 12.85 11.96 -0.93
N VAL A 5 12.70 13.03 -1.71
CA VAL A 5 12.92 13.04 -3.15
C VAL A 5 13.63 14.35 -3.49
N TRP A 6 14.73 14.23 -4.22
CA TRP A 6 15.46 15.37 -4.78
C TRP A 6 14.96 15.62 -6.20
N LYS A 7 14.88 16.89 -6.60
CA LYS A 7 14.50 17.29 -7.95
C LYS A 7 15.69 17.15 -8.88
N ASN A 8 15.47 16.57 -10.06
CA ASN A 8 16.51 16.51 -11.10
C ASN A 8 16.41 17.77 -11.98
N GLU A 9 17.53 18.21 -12.55
CA GLU A 9 17.59 19.46 -13.34
C GLU A 9 16.62 19.49 -14.53
N LYS A 10 16.49 18.36 -15.25
CA LYS A 10 15.62 18.24 -16.44
C LYS A 10 14.19 17.75 -16.12
N GLU A 11 13.77 17.83 -14.86
CA GLU A 11 12.47 17.32 -14.43
C GLU A 11 11.43 18.42 -14.22
N SER A 12 10.24 18.22 -14.80
CA SER A 12 9.08 19.06 -14.52
C SER A 12 8.54 18.84 -13.10
N ASN A 13 7.98 19.88 -12.50
CA ASN A 13 7.45 19.80 -11.13
C ASN A 13 6.37 18.71 -10.97
N GLU A 14 5.54 18.48 -11.98
CA GLU A 14 4.52 17.44 -11.96
C GLU A 14 5.11 16.02 -11.87
N ARG A 15 6.20 15.76 -12.61
CA ARG A 15 6.90 14.47 -12.57
C ARG A 15 7.53 14.24 -11.20
N LEU A 16 8.07 15.29 -10.59
CA LEU A 16 8.60 15.25 -9.23
C LEU A 16 7.52 14.87 -8.20
N VAL A 17 6.36 15.54 -8.25
CA VAL A 17 5.21 15.25 -7.37
C VAL A 17 4.73 13.81 -7.56
N THR A 18 4.62 13.36 -8.82
CA THR A 18 4.20 12.00 -9.13
C THR A 18 5.17 10.97 -8.56
N ARG A 19 6.49 11.21 -8.65
CA ARG A 19 7.51 10.33 -8.08
C ARG A 19 7.44 10.32 -6.55
N PHE A 20 7.25 11.48 -5.93
CA PHE A 20 7.07 11.58 -4.49
C PHE A 20 5.84 10.76 -4.03
N ASN A 21 4.70 10.92 -4.70
CA ASN A 21 3.49 10.17 -4.41
C ASN A 21 3.71 8.66 -4.52
N LYS A 22 4.41 8.20 -5.57
CA LYS A 22 4.79 6.78 -5.71
C LYS A 22 5.65 6.29 -4.55
N LYS A 23 6.66 7.07 -4.11
CA LYS A 23 7.48 6.70 -2.94
C LYS A 23 6.68 6.71 -1.63
N VAL A 24 5.74 7.63 -1.46
CA VAL A 24 4.86 7.67 -0.29
C VAL A 24 3.96 6.42 -0.27
N GLN A 25 3.36 6.07 -1.39
CA GLN A 25 2.51 4.88 -1.52
C GLN A 25 3.30 3.59 -1.26
N SER A 26 4.47 3.43 -1.87
CA SER A 26 5.32 2.25 -1.67
C SER A 26 5.78 2.09 -0.22
N SER A 27 6.00 3.21 0.48
CA SER A 27 6.38 3.20 1.89
C SER A 27 5.28 2.69 2.84
N ARG A 28 4.01 2.64 2.39
CA ARG A 28 2.81 2.26 3.16
C ARG A 28 2.62 3.00 4.50
N LYS A 29 3.34 4.10 4.72
CA LYS A 29 3.30 4.86 5.98
C LYS A 29 1.92 5.43 6.28
N LEU A 30 1.25 5.97 5.27
CA LEU A 30 -0.11 6.50 5.41
C LEU A 30 -1.10 5.42 5.87
N LEU A 31 -1.00 4.21 5.31
CA LEU A 31 -1.84 3.08 5.72
C LEU A 31 -1.54 2.66 7.16
N LYS A 32 -0.25 2.63 7.55
CA LYS A 32 0.15 2.31 8.93
C LYS A 32 -0.42 3.32 9.92
N VAL A 33 -0.23 4.61 9.67
CA VAL A 33 -0.77 5.70 10.51
C VAL A 33 -2.30 5.62 10.60
N ARG A 34 -2.99 5.47 9.46
CA ARG A 34 -4.45 5.33 9.44
C ARG A 34 -4.92 4.10 10.21
N SER A 35 -4.19 2.99 10.11
CA SER A 35 -4.54 1.75 10.80
C SER A 35 -4.39 1.84 12.31
N GLY A 36 -3.42 2.64 12.79
CA GLY A 36 -3.15 2.90 14.20
C GLY A 36 -3.88 4.11 14.78
N ARG A 37 -4.72 4.82 14.00
CA ARG A 37 -5.50 5.98 14.47
C ARG A 37 -6.42 5.64 15.65
N TYR A 38 -6.93 4.41 15.69
CA TYR A 38 -7.84 3.93 16.73
C TYR A 38 -7.23 2.72 17.44
N ASN A 39 -7.50 2.60 18.74
CA ASN A 39 -7.13 1.40 19.49
C ASN A 39 -7.92 0.20 18.96
N LYS A 40 -7.22 -0.88 18.61
CA LYS A 40 -7.83 -2.10 18.05
C LYS A 40 -7.47 -3.29 18.92
N LYS A 41 -8.47 -4.11 19.24
CA LYS A 41 -8.25 -5.41 19.89
C LYS A 41 -7.53 -6.37 18.94
N ALA A 42 -6.84 -7.35 19.52
CA ALA A 42 -6.18 -8.40 18.76
C ALA A 42 -7.22 -9.15 17.87
N PRO A 43 -6.85 -9.53 16.64
CA PRO A 43 -7.77 -10.20 15.74
C PRO A 43 -8.15 -11.59 16.26
N THR A 44 -9.46 -11.87 16.28
CA THR A 44 -10.00 -13.19 16.66
C THR A 44 -9.68 -14.25 15.59
N LYS A 45 -9.78 -15.54 15.95
CA LYS A 45 -9.58 -16.66 15.00
C LYS A 45 -10.47 -16.53 13.76
N ARG A 46 -11.72 -16.10 13.93
CA ARG A 46 -12.67 -15.85 12.82
C ARG A 46 -12.17 -14.76 11.88
N LEU A 47 -11.72 -13.62 12.41
CA LEU A 47 -11.19 -12.52 11.59
C LEU A 47 -9.92 -12.93 10.83
N LYS A 48 -9.03 -13.70 11.46
CA LYS A 48 -7.84 -14.24 10.78
C LYS A 48 -8.23 -15.14 9.61
N ARG A 49 -9.23 -16.01 9.78
CA ARG A 49 -9.74 -16.88 8.70
C ARG A 49 -10.34 -16.07 7.55
N ILE A 50 -11.20 -15.10 7.84
CA ILE A 50 -11.81 -14.24 6.80
C ILE A 50 -10.73 -13.52 5.99
N VAL A 51 -9.72 -12.95 6.67
CA VAL A 51 -8.60 -12.27 5.99
C VAL A 51 -7.80 -13.24 5.12
N ALA A 52 -7.57 -14.48 5.57
CA ALA A 52 -6.86 -15.48 4.78
C ALA A 52 -7.63 -15.86 3.51
N VAL A 53 -8.93 -16.15 3.62
CA VAL A 53 -9.80 -16.49 2.48
C VAL A 53 -9.83 -15.34 1.46
N MET A 54 -9.98 -14.09 1.92
CA MET A 54 -9.96 -12.94 1.01
C MET A 54 -8.60 -12.73 0.34
N ARG A 55 -7.49 -13.02 1.01
CA ARG A 55 -6.16 -12.94 0.39
C ARG A 55 -6.01 -13.97 -0.73
N GLU A 56 -6.52 -15.16 -0.52
CA GLU A 56 -6.48 -16.25 -1.50
C GLU A 56 -7.38 -15.94 -2.71
N SER A 57 -8.58 -15.40 -2.49
CA SER A 57 -9.46 -14.99 -3.58
C SER A 57 -8.82 -13.92 -4.47
N TYR A 58 -8.18 -12.89 -3.89
CA TYR A 58 -7.46 -11.88 -4.66
C TYR A 58 -6.23 -12.45 -5.39
N ARG A 59 -5.52 -13.42 -4.80
CA ARG A 59 -4.40 -14.09 -5.48
C ARG A 59 -4.88 -14.88 -6.69
N SER A 60 -5.96 -15.66 -6.54
CA SER A 60 -6.56 -16.41 -7.64
C SER A 60 -7.05 -15.50 -8.76
N GLN A 61 -7.72 -14.38 -8.43
CA GLN A 61 -8.13 -13.38 -9.42
C GLN A 61 -6.93 -12.81 -10.18
N LYS A 62 -5.85 -12.48 -9.48
CA LYS A 62 -4.62 -11.95 -10.09
C LYS A 62 -3.93 -12.96 -11.01
N GLU A 63 -3.95 -14.25 -10.67
CA GLU A 63 -3.40 -15.29 -11.53
C GLU A 63 -4.24 -15.46 -12.80
N LYS A 64 -5.57 -15.43 -12.69
CA LYS A 64 -6.47 -15.48 -13.85
C LYS A 64 -6.28 -14.29 -14.78
N SER A 65 -6.11 -13.09 -14.22
CA SER A 65 -5.90 -11.85 -14.99
C SER A 65 -4.46 -11.67 -15.49
N LYS A 66 -3.59 -12.66 -15.37
CA LYS A 66 -2.20 -12.58 -15.85
C LYS A 66 -2.09 -12.98 -17.33
N PHE A 67 -3.05 -13.77 -17.83
CA PHE A 67 -3.04 -14.37 -19.16
C PHE A 67 -3.97 -13.68 -20.16
N TYR A 68 -4.72 -12.68 -19.71
CA TYR A 68 -5.55 -11.77 -20.48
C TYR A 68 -5.09 -10.34 -20.18
#